data_AF-A0A0N0UXR9-F1
#
_entry.id   AF-A0A0N0UXR9-F1
#
_cell.length_a   1.000
_cell.length_b   1.000
_cell.length_c   1.000
_cell.angle_alpha   90.00
_cell.angle_beta   90.00
_cell.angle_gamma   90.00
#
_symmetry.space_group_name_H-M   'P 1'
#
loop_
_entity.id
_entity.type
_entity.pdbx_description
1 polymer ?
#
loop_
_entity_poly.entity_id
_entity_poly.type
_entity_poly.pdbx_seq_one_letter_code
_entity_poly.pdbx_strand_id
1 'polypeptide(L)'
;MIMENTYKESAPERPEAKRSVFLWIDNLVNVDFLTQKRKPINYIPYVLYLTILGIFYISNTHYARKLQRQIIILEKDVTNLRSDYTQSQAKYMNTTKYSEVEKRAKDMGLERAEKVPYQIIIKK
;
A
#
# COMPACT_ATOMS: atom_id res chain seq x y z
N MET A 1 53.07 -38.82 23.52
CA MET A 1 53.99 -37.78 23.00
C MET A 1 53.98 -37.99 21.48
N ILE A 2 53.39 -37.15 20.62
CA ILE A 2 53.15 -35.71 20.64
C ILE A 2 51.80 -35.46 19.94
N MET A 3 50.92 -34.70 20.59
CA MET A 3 49.88 -33.92 19.91
C MET A 3 50.49 -32.55 19.64
N GLU A 4 50.42 -32.04 18.41
CA GLU A 4 50.30 -30.61 18.11
C GLU A 4 50.11 -30.41 16.60
N ASN A 5 48.92 -29.95 16.18
CA ASN A 5 48.76 -28.58 15.68
C ASN A 5 47.27 -28.25 15.50
N THR A 6 46.78 -27.41 16.40
CA THR A 6 45.68 -26.44 16.23
C THR A 6 45.97 -25.65 14.94
N TYR A 7 45.07 -25.27 14.03
CA TYR A 7 43.94 -24.34 14.13
C TYR A 7 42.97 -24.61 12.99
N LYS A 8 41.68 -24.49 13.30
CA LYS A 8 40.58 -24.41 12.34
C LYS A 8 40.74 -23.11 11.56
N GLU A 9 41.15 -23.18 10.30
CA GLU A 9 41.24 -22.01 9.44
C GLU A 9 39.82 -21.56 9.07
N SER A 10 39.31 -20.59 9.81
CA SER A 10 38.09 -19.86 9.48
C SER A 10 38.31 -19.10 8.18
N ALA A 11 37.61 -19.53 7.11
CA ALA A 11 37.50 -18.77 5.88
C ALA A 11 37.06 -17.32 6.20
N PRO A 12 37.72 -16.29 5.65
CA PRO A 12 37.25 -14.93 5.82
C PRO A 12 36.00 -14.75 4.97
N GLU A 13 34.82 -14.76 5.58
CA GLU A 13 33.58 -14.29 4.96
C GLU A 13 33.75 -12.81 4.60
N ARG A 14 33.99 -12.53 3.32
CA ARG A 14 33.98 -11.18 2.78
C ARG A 14 32.51 -10.80 2.53
N PRO A 15 31.99 -9.71 3.11
CA PRO A 15 30.67 -9.22 2.73
C PRO A 15 30.79 -8.49 1.38
N GLU A 16 30.66 -9.23 0.28
CA GLU A 16 30.92 -8.74 -1.09
C GLU A 16 29.79 -7.86 -1.68
N ALA A 17 28.65 -7.71 -1.00
CA ALA A 17 27.53 -6.94 -1.53
C ALA A 17 27.77 -5.42 -1.57
N LYS A 18 28.67 -4.90 -0.73
CA LYS A 18 28.96 -3.46 -0.65
C LYS A 18 30.08 -3.00 -1.58
N ARG A 19 30.76 -3.88 -2.32
CA ARG A 19 31.87 -3.49 -3.20
C ARG A 19 31.46 -3.30 -4.66
N SER A 20 30.41 -3.96 -5.14
CA SER A 20 30.01 -3.94 -6.56
C SER A 20 29.48 -2.58 -7.04
N VAL A 21 28.64 -1.93 -6.23
CA VAL A 21 28.04 -0.64 -6.58
C VAL A 21 29.07 0.50 -6.57
N PHE A 22 30.05 0.45 -5.66
CA PHE A 22 31.14 1.43 -5.62
C PHE A 22 32.09 1.25 -6.80
N LEU A 23 32.48 0.01 -7.13
CA LEU A 23 33.35 -0.28 -8.27
C LEU A 23 32.73 0.18 -9.62
N TRP A 24 31.42 0.04 -9.79
CA TRP A 24 30.74 0.52 -10.99
C TRP A 24 30.69 2.05 -11.06
N ILE A 25 30.52 2.73 -9.93
CA ILE A 25 30.54 4.20 -9.83
C ILE A 25 31.95 4.73 -10.09
N ASP A 26 32.98 4.13 -9.49
CA ASP A 26 34.38 4.53 -9.65
C ASP A 26 34.83 4.42 -11.12
N ASN A 27 34.41 3.34 -11.80
CA ASN A 27 34.68 3.13 -13.23
C ASN A 27 33.97 4.15 -14.14
N LEU A 28 32.76 4.60 -13.77
CA LEU A 28 32.01 5.60 -14.53
C LEU A 28 32.58 7.02 -14.32
N VAL A 29 33.04 7.31 -13.09
CA VAL A 29 33.46 8.66 -12.68
C VAL A 29 34.92 8.97 -13.04
N ASN A 30 35.74 7.99 -13.41
CA ASN A 30 37.14 8.18 -13.83
C ASN A 30 37.90 9.15 -12.90
N VAL A 31 37.93 8.81 -11.62
CA VAL A 31 38.62 9.58 -10.57
C VAL A 31 40.09 9.86 -10.92
N ASP A 32 40.77 8.93 -11.60
CA ASP A 32 42.16 9.06 -12.05
C ASP A 32 42.37 10.25 -13.00
N PHE A 33 41.43 10.50 -13.92
CA PHE A 33 41.50 11.64 -14.85
C PHE A 33 41.33 12.99 -14.13
N LEU A 34 40.57 13.00 -13.02
CA LEU A 34 40.33 14.19 -12.20
C LEU A 34 41.50 14.50 -11.25
N THR A 35 42.22 13.48 -10.76
CA THR A 35 43.41 13.65 -9.90
C THR A 35 44.70 13.92 -10.66
N GLN A 36 44.87 13.39 -11.88
CA GLN A 36 46.14 13.46 -12.60
C GLN A 36 46.38 14.81 -13.31
N LYS A 37 45.32 15.57 -13.61
CA LYS A 37 45.43 16.94 -14.14
C LYS A 37 45.19 17.94 -13.02
N ARG A 38 46.11 18.90 -12.85
CA ARG A 38 46.01 20.05 -11.95
C ARG A 38 44.83 20.98 -12.31
N LYS A 39 43.60 20.48 -12.32
CA LYS A 39 42.36 21.24 -12.52
C LYS A 39 41.84 21.70 -11.16
N PRO A 40 41.23 22.89 -11.06
CA PRO A 40 40.79 23.44 -9.80
C PRO A 40 39.69 22.57 -9.20
N ILE A 41 39.99 21.96 -8.05
CA ILE A 41 39.13 21.10 -7.24
C ILE A 41 37.80 21.78 -6.84
N ASN A 42 37.70 23.10 -7.02
CA ASN A 42 36.59 23.94 -6.61
C ASN A 42 35.23 23.57 -7.26
N TYR A 43 35.19 22.93 -8.43
CA TYR A 43 33.93 22.59 -9.12
C TYR A 43 33.34 21.21 -8.76
N ILE A 44 34.16 20.31 -8.21
CA ILE A 44 33.73 18.98 -7.76
C ILE A 44 32.54 19.02 -6.78
N PRO A 45 32.55 19.85 -5.71
CA PRO A 45 31.42 19.90 -4.78
C PRO A 45 30.11 20.38 -5.43
N TYR A 46 30.16 21.25 -6.45
CA TYR A 46 28.96 21.72 -7.16
C TYR A 46 28.33 20.64 -8.03
N VAL A 47 29.13 19.83 -8.73
CA VAL A 47 28.62 18.71 -9.53
C VAL A 47 28.05 17.61 -8.61
N LEU A 48 28.70 17.35 -7.48
CA LEU A 48 28.18 16.44 -6.46
C LEU A 48 26.85 16.94 -5.88
N TYR A 49 26.73 18.24 -5.62
CA TYR A 49 25.46 18.81 -5.17
C TYR A 49 24.33 18.58 -6.18
N LEU A 50 24.58 18.82 -7.48
CA LEU A 50 23.60 18.58 -8.53
C LEU A 50 23.26 17.09 -8.70
N THR A 51 24.23 16.18 -8.55
CA THR A 51 23.95 14.74 -8.63
C THR A 51 23.04 14.27 -7.49
N ILE A 52 23.29 14.75 -6.26
CA ILE A 52 22.45 14.45 -5.10
C ILE A 52 21.03 14.97 -5.31
N LEU A 53 20.87 16.20 -5.82
CA LEU A 53 19.57 16.74 -6.17
C LEU A 53 18.87 15.92 -7.25
N GLY A 54 19.59 15.45 -8.26
CA GLY A 54 19.06 14.59 -9.31
C GLY A 54 18.53 13.26 -8.75
N ILE A 55 19.31 12.60 -7.89
CA ILE A 55 18.89 11.36 -7.21
C ILE A 55 17.65 11.61 -6.34
N PHE A 56 17.64 12.71 -5.57
CA PHE A 56 16.51 13.08 -4.74
C PHE A 56 15.24 13.32 -5.57
N TYR A 57 15.37 14.00 -6.71
CA TYR A 57 14.27 14.27 -7.63
C TYR A 57 13.66 12.99 -8.22
N ILE A 58 14.51 12.07 -8.70
CA ILE A 58 14.07 10.79 -9.25
C ILE A 58 13.38 9.95 -8.16
N SER A 59 13.98 9.91 -6.96
CA SER A 59 13.44 9.18 -5.82
C SER A 59 12.05 9.69 -5.42
N ASN A 60 11.90 11.02 -5.32
CA ASN A 60 10.62 11.64 -4.98
C ASN A 60 9.54 11.36 -6.04
N THR A 61 9.91 11.44 -7.32
CA THR A 61 8.99 11.12 -8.43
C THR A 61 8.51 9.67 -8.36
N HIS A 62 9.39 8.72 -8.05
CA HIS A 62 9.01 7.32 -7.90
C HIS A 62 8.07 7.09 -6.70
N TYR A 63 8.29 7.80 -5.60
CA TYR A 63 7.40 7.77 -4.44
C TYR A 63 6.00 8.32 -4.77
N ALA A 64 5.94 9.45 -5.47
CA ALA A 64 4.67 10.03 -5.93
C ALA A 64 3.86 9.07 -6.81
N ARG A 65 4.51 8.33 -7.72
CA ARG A 65 3.85 7.31 -8.55
C ARG A 65 3.27 6.17 -7.72
N LYS A 66 3.96 5.72 -6.68
CA LYS A 66 3.47 4.68 -5.77
C LYS A 66 2.24 5.16 -5.01
N LEU A 67 2.30 6.35 -4.44
CA LEU A 67 1.19 7.00 -3.74
C LEU A 67 -0.03 7.15 -4.65
N GLN A 68 0.16 7.66 -5.88
CA GLN A 68 -0.92 7.83 -6.83
C GLN A 68 -1.64 6.51 -7.14
N ARG A 69 -0.88 5.41 -7.33
CA ARG A 69 -1.49 4.08 -7.52
C ARG A 69 -2.28 3.62 -6.30
N GLN A 70 -1.77 3.85 -5.09
CA GLN A 70 -2.46 3.49 -3.86
C GLN A 70 -3.77 4.28 -3.69
N ILE A 71 -3.75 5.59 -4.00
CA ILE A 71 -4.96 6.43 -3.96
C ILE A 71 -6.04 5.85 -4.88
N ILE A 72 -5.70 5.52 -6.13
CA ILE A 72 -6.66 4.96 -7.10
C ILE A 72 -7.25 3.63 -6.61
N ILE A 73 -6.43 2.76 -6.02
CA ILE A 73 -6.91 1.48 -5.48
C ILE A 73 -7.85 1.74 -4.30
N LEU A 74 -7.46 2.62 -3.38
CA LEU A 74 -8.25 2.93 -2.20
C LEU A 74 -9.60 3.58 -2.54
N GLU A 75 -9.62 4.50 -3.52
CA GLU A 75 -10.86 5.09 -4.04
C GLU A 75 -11.79 4.02 -4.59
N LYS A 76 -11.25 3.09 -5.39
CA LYS A 76 -12.02 1.96 -5.94
C LYS A 76 -12.59 1.08 -4.82
N ASP A 77 -11.80 0.79 -3.79
CA ASP A 77 -12.24 -0.03 -2.66
C ASP A 77 -13.36 0.64 -1.88
N VAL A 78 -13.27 1.96 -1.63
CA VAL A 78 -14.33 2.74 -0.99
C VAL A 78 -15.60 2.76 -1.85
N THR A 79 -15.48 2.95 -3.16
CA THR A 79 -16.63 2.90 -4.07
C THR A 79 -17.30 1.53 -4.08
N ASN A 80 -16.53 0.45 -4.11
CA ASN A 80 -17.05 -0.92 -4.03
C ASN A 80 -17.80 -1.14 -2.71
N LEU A 81 -17.20 -0.76 -1.58
CA LEU A 81 -17.81 -0.94 -0.26
C LEU A 81 -19.13 -0.15 -0.14
N ARG A 82 -19.17 1.07 -0.69
CA ARG A 82 -20.39 1.87 -0.76
C ARG A 82 -21.47 1.20 -1.61
N SER A 83 -21.09 0.62 -2.74
CA SER A 83 -22.00 -0.12 -3.62
C SER A 83 -22.60 -1.32 -2.88
N ASP A 84 -21.76 -2.12 -2.21
CA ASP A 84 -22.17 -3.30 -1.45
C ASP A 84 -23.14 -2.95 -0.32
N TYR A 85 -22.83 -1.90 0.44
CA TYR A 85 -23.73 -1.37 1.47
C TYR A 85 -25.08 -0.99 0.88
N THR A 86 -25.08 -0.22 -0.21
CA THR A 86 -26.32 0.24 -0.86
C THR A 86 -27.15 -0.94 -1.37
N GLN A 87 -26.50 -1.94 -1.96
CA GLN A 87 -27.17 -3.15 -2.43
C GLN A 87 -27.74 -3.98 -1.27
N SER A 88 -27.01 -4.13 -0.18
CA SER A 88 -27.48 -4.83 1.03
C SER A 88 -28.67 -4.11 1.66
N GLN A 89 -28.60 -2.78 1.78
CA GLN A 89 -29.69 -1.95 2.26
C GLN A 89 -30.94 -2.10 1.38
N ALA A 90 -30.79 -2.10 0.04
CA ALA A 90 -31.90 -2.32 -0.88
C ALA A 90 -32.55 -3.71 -0.70
N LYS A 91 -31.74 -4.77 -0.51
CA LYS A 91 -32.24 -6.12 -0.20
C LYS A 91 -32.99 -6.17 1.13
N TYR A 92 -32.47 -5.51 2.16
CA TYR A 92 -33.12 -5.41 3.47
C TYR A 92 -34.48 -4.69 3.38
N MET A 93 -34.53 -3.55 2.68
CA MET A 93 -35.77 -2.80 2.44
C MET A 93 -36.80 -3.62 1.67
N ASN A 94 -36.38 -4.35 0.63
CA ASN A 94 -37.28 -5.22 -0.12
C ASN A 94 -37.83 -6.35 0.76
N THR A 95 -36.99 -6.96 1.60
CA THR A 95 -37.39 -8.04 2.51
C THR A 95 -38.38 -7.55 3.57
N THR A 96 -38.21 -6.32 4.05
CA THR A 96 -39.07 -5.71 5.10
C THR A 96 -40.33 -5.06 4.51
N LYS A 97 -40.42 -4.92 3.19
CA LYS A 97 -41.56 -4.29 2.52
C LYS A 97 -42.84 -5.07 2.81
N TYR A 98 -43.89 -4.38 3.24
CA TYR A 98 -45.19 -4.97 3.62
C TYR A 98 -45.75 -5.95 2.58
N SER A 99 -45.58 -5.66 1.28
CA SER A 99 -46.04 -6.55 0.21
C SER A 99 -45.25 -7.86 0.12
N GLU A 100 -43.95 -7.85 0.41
CA GLU A 100 -43.10 -9.05 0.41
C GLU A 100 -43.32 -9.87 1.68
N VAL A 101 -43.49 -9.19 2.82
CA VAL A 101 -43.84 -9.85 4.09
C VAL A 101 -45.22 -10.50 4.00
N GLU A 102 -46.22 -9.84 3.41
CA GLU A 102 -47.56 -10.40 3.21
C GLU A 102 -47.55 -11.64 2.31
N LYS A 103 -46.79 -11.63 1.20
CA LYS A 103 -46.65 -12.81 0.35
C LYS A 103 -46.10 -14.01 1.14
N ARG A 104 -45.02 -13.80 1.91
CA ARG A 104 -44.42 -14.86 2.74
C ARG A 104 -45.31 -15.29 3.90
N ALA A 105 -46.08 -14.37 4.46
CA ALA A 105 -47.02 -14.65 5.55
C ALA A 105 -48.25 -15.43 5.03
N LYS A 106 -48.70 -15.18 3.80
CA LYS A 106 -49.76 -15.97 3.13
C LYS A 106 -49.36 -17.43 2.96
N ASP A 107 -48.10 -17.70 2.64
CA ASP A 107 -47.58 -19.09 2.59
C ASP A 107 -47.68 -19.78 3.97
N MET A 108 -47.72 -19.02 5.06
CA MET A 108 -47.91 -19.49 6.43
C MET A 108 -49.39 -19.44 6.89
N GLY A 109 -50.33 -19.11 6.00
CA GLY A 109 -51.76 -19.00 6.30
C GLY A 109 -52.16 -17.73 7.05
N LEU A 110 -51.29 -16.72 7.11
CA LEU A 110 -51.53 -15.46 7.79
C LEU A 110 -52.00 -14.40 6.79
N GLU A 111 -53.14 -13.76 7.08
CA GLU A 111 -53.74 -12.70 6.26
C GLU A 111 -53.60 -11.33 6.92
N ARG A 112 -53.54 -10.28 6.09
CA ARG A 112 -53.45 -8.90 6.58
C ARG A 112 -54.78 -8.49 7.22
N ALA A 113 -54.71 -7.89 8.41
CA ALA A 113 -55.85 -7.18 8.98
C ALA A 113 -56.17 -5.94 8.11
N GLU A 114 -57.27 -6.00 7.35
CA GLU A 114 -57.76 -4.85 6.55
C GLU A 114 -58.39 -3.75 7.42
N LYS A 115 -58.85 -4.09 8.63
CA LYS A 115 -59.52 -3.16 9.54
C LYS A 115 -58.53 -2.53 10.52
N VAL A 116 -58.62 -1.22 10.64
CA VAL A 116 -57.89 -0.41 11.63
C VAL A 116 -58.30 -0.87 13.04
N PRO A 117 -57.35 -1.06 13.99
CA PRO A 117 -57.68 -1.49 15.35
C PRO A 117 -58.55 -0.44 16.07
N TYR A 118 -59.58 -0.90 16.77
CA TYR A 118 -60.47 -0.03 17.55
C TYR A 118 -59.78 0.39 18.85
N GLN A 119 -59.71 1.71 19.11
CA GLN A 119 -59.26 2.23 20.38
C GLN A 119 -60.37 2.08 21.42
N ILE A 120 -60.15 1.26 22.44
CA ILE A 120 -61.09 1.14 23.56
C ILE A 120 -60.80 2.30 24.53
N ILE A 121 -61.67 3.30 24.55
CA ILE A 121 -61.60 4.41 25.50
C ILE A 121 -62.44 4.03 26.72
N ILE A 122 -61.77 3.76 27.85
CA ILE A 122 -62.43 3.50 29.13
C ILE A 122 -62.84 4.86 29.71
N LYS A 123 -64.15 5.10 29.84
CA LYS A 123 -64.67 6.29 30.52
C LYS A 123 -64.51 6.09 32.02
N LYS A 124 -63.74 6.96 32.66
CA LYS A 124 -63.53 6.99 34.12
C LYS A 124 -64.81 7.41 34.83
#